data_AF-A0A7Y3J1E8-F1
#
_entry.id   AF-A0A7Y3J1E8-F1
#
_cell.length_a   1.000
_cell.length_b   1.000
_cell.length_c   1.000
_cell.angle_alpha   90.00
_cell.angle_beta   90.00
_cell.angle_gamma   90.00
#
_symmetry.space_group_name_H-M   'P 1'
#
loop_
_entity.id
_entity.type
_entity.pdbx_description
1 polymer ?
#
loop_
_entity_poly.entity_id
_entity_poly.type
_entity_poly.pdbx_seq_one_letter_code
_entity_poly.pdbx_strand_id
1 'polypeptide(L)'
;MANALYSFLNLFGFEHPLHPVLVHMVIGPVIAALLFYLIAWIFKKPALYSTARQLNVFALIAWFPTVTMGILDWIHFYGAANIPEIMYKSIGAGVLLIILVANVVLFKKIDKGSKIHLVLYLAAGLTVAFIGLMGGNLVYGSKPATVAAAPITKAAVVANDTKQVTVDGFTLTWQVQGPNVHMSVAYKTTGWVGVGFGKQPVMNGAHIIIGYVNHGKAVVQDDVGEGHYHAAENQFGGKNTLTDVSGSLVNGVTKLEWTMPLNTGNPKDIVLVPGQAVSVIFAHGAMDAKNLTSYHGPRNHTSTRITF
;
A
#
# COMPACT_ATOMS: atom_id res chain seq x y z
N MET A 1 1.76 3.56 23.26
CA MET A 1 0.32 3.24 23.17
C MET A 1 -0.01 2.50 21.88
N ALA A 2 0.33 3.03 20.69
CA ALA A 2 0.12 2.32 19.42
C ALA A 2 0.70 0.89 19.42
N ASN A 3 1.99 0.74 19.73
CA ASN A 3 2.65 -0.58 19.73
C ASN A 3 2.02 -1.58 20.70
N ALA A 4 1.55 -1.13 21.87
CA ALA A 4 0.89 -2.01 22.84
C ALA A 4 -0.47 -2.52 22.33
N LEU A 5 -1.22 -1.66 21.62
CA LEU A 5 -2.49 -2.05 20.99
C LEU A 5 -2.26 -3.09 19.88
N TYR A 6 -1.33 -2.85 18.95
CA TYR A 6 -1.06 -3.82 17.87
C TYR A 6 -0.41 -5.10 18.38
N SER A 7 0.46 -5.05 19.40
CA SER A 7 0.96 -6.27 20.04
C SER A 7 -0.15 -7.12 20.66
N PHE A 8 -1.17 -6.49 21.25
CA PHE A 8 -2.35 -7.20 21.75
C PHE A 8 -3.19 -7.79 20.61
N LEU A 9 -3.43 -7.04 19.53
CA LEU A 9 -4.20 -7.50 18.37
C LEU A 9 -3.50 -8.66 17.63
N ASN A 10 -2.17 -8.64 17.56
CA ASN A 10 -1.36 -9.70 16.99
C ASN A 10 -1.51 -11.03 17.73
N LEU A 11 -1.83 -11.03 19.04
CA LEU A 11 -2.13 -12.27 19.78
C LEU A 11 -3.36 -13.00 19.23
N PHE A 12 -4.24 -12.27 18.53
CA PHE A 12 -5.42 -12.81 17.86
C PHE A 12 -5.25 -12.91 16.34
N GLY A 13 -4.02 -12.74 15.83
CA GLY A 13 -3.71 -12.83 14.40
C GLY A 13 -4.16 -11.62 13.57
N PHE A 14 -4.43 -10.47 14.19
CA PHE A 14 -4.86 -9.27 13.48
C PHE A 14 -3.68 -8.33 13.21
N GLU A 15 -3.12 -8.40 12.00
CA GLU A 15 -1.89 -7.69 11.61
C GLU A 15 -2.15 -6.46 10.70
N HIS A 16 -3.42 -6.14 10.45
CA HIS A 16 -3.83 -5.10 9.48
C HIS A 16 -4.14 -3.75 10.16
N PRO A 17 -4.10 -2.63 9.39
CA PRO A 17 -4.57 -1.33 9.89
C PRO A 17 -6.05 -1.34 10.25
N LEU A 18 -6.42 -0.65 11.33
CA LEU A 18 -7.80 -0.61 11.84
C LEU A 18 -8.64 0.51 11.22
N HIS A 19 -8.01 1.63 10.87
CA HIS A 19 -8.65 2.81 10.30
C HIS A 19 -9.48 2.50 9.04
N PRO A 20 -9.02 1.67 8.07
CA PRO A 20 -9.80 1.36 6.87
C PRO A 20 -11.14 0.69 7.15
N VAL A 21 -11.28 -0.06 8.24
CA VAL A 21 -12.57 -0.64 8.63
C VAL A 21 -13.45 0.46 9.25
N LEU A 22 -12.89 1.26 10.15
CA LEU A 22 -13.64 2.25 10.92
C LEU A 22 -14.11 3.46 10.09
N VAL A 23 -13.50 3.76 8.94
CA VAL A 23 -13.98 4.85 8.06
C VAL A 23 -15.41 4.61 7.56
N HIS A 24 -15.85 3.36 7.45
CA HIS A 24 -17.22 3.02 7.04
C HIS A 24 -18.26 3.55 8.04
N MET A 25 -17.91 3.61 9.32
CA MET A 25 -18.77 4.15 10.38
C MET A 25 -18.92 5.68 10.31
N VAL A 26 -18.13 6.36 9.49
CA VAL A 26 -18.22 7.81 9.27
C VAL A 26 -18.76 8.11 7.86
N ILE A 27 -18.11 7.57 6.82
CA ILE A 27 -18.43 7.87 5.42
C ILE A 27 -19.84 7.41 5.08
N GLY A 28 -20.20 6.16 5.41
CA GLY A 28 -21.51 5.61 5.11
C GLY A 28 -22.66 6.47 5.69
N PRO A 29 -22.64 6.76 6.99
CA PRO A 29 -23.62 7.64 7.63
C PRO A 29 -23.63 9.08 7.07
N VAL A 30 -22.50 9.66 6.69
CA VAL A 30 -22.47 11.00 6.06
C VAL A 30 -23.19 10.99 4.71
N ILE A 31 -22.89 10.02 3.85
CA ILE A 31 -23.54 9.90 2.54
C ILE A 31 -25.03 9.58 2.71
N ALA A 32 -25.37 8.67 3.62
CA ALA A 32 -26.77 8.36 3.93
C ALA A 32 -27.52 9.60 4.46
N ALA A 33 -26.91 10.40 5.33
CA ALA A 33 -27.51 11.63 5.85
C ALA A 33 -27.83 12.62 4.71
N LEU A 34 -26.90 12.82 3.77
CA LEU A 34 -27.13 13.63 2.58
C LEU A 34 -28.30 13.11 1.74
N LEU A 35 -28.34 11.80 1.45
CA LEU A 35 -29.41 11.19 0.67
C LEU A 35 -30.77 11.34 1.35
N PHE A 36 -30.87 11.02 2.64
CA PHE A 36 -32.11 11.19 3.40
C PHE A 36 -32.57 12.65 3.44
N TYR A 37 -31.64 13.60 3.55
CA TYR A 37 -31.96 15.03 3.50
C TYR A 37 -32.51 15.45 2.12
N LEU A 38 -31.85 15.02 1.05
CA LEU A 38 -32.29 15.30 -0.32
C LEU A 38 -33.68 14.71 -0.60
N ILE A 39 -33.92 13.46 -0.17
CA ILE A 39 -35.23 12.81 -0.33
C ILE A 39 -36.30 13.56 0.49
N ALA A 40 -36.00 13.95 1.72
CA ALA A 40 -36.89 14.74 2.55
C ALA A 40 -37.31 16.04 1.85
N TRP A 41 -36.34 16.71 1.23
CA TRP A 41 -36.53 17.99 0.55
C TRP A 41 -37.27 17.88 -0.78
N ILE A 42 -36.85 16.96 -1.66
CA ILE A 42 -37.45 16.78 -3.00
C ILE A 42 -38.87 16.23 -2.89
N PHE A 43 -39.08 15.19 -2.09
CA PHE A 43 -40.36 14.50 -1.97
C PHE A 43 -41.26 15.06 -0.86
N LYS A 44 -40.84 16.15 -0.22
CA LYS A 44 -41.57 16.82 0.87
C LYS A 44 -41.95 15.85 2.01
N LYS A 45 -40.98 15.02 2.43
CA LYS A 45 -41.14 14.01 3.50
C LYS A 45 -40.43 14.49 4.79
N PRO A 46 -41.09 15.30 5.65
CA PRO A 46 -40.43 15.97 6.77
C PRO A 46 -39.88 15.03 7.84
N ALA A 47 -40.41 13.81 7.95
CA ALA A 47 -39.90 12.80 8.88
C ALA A 47 -38.42 12.45 8.60
N LEU A 48 -38.01 12.45 7.33
CA LEU A 48 -36.67 12.03 6.91
C LEU A 48 -35.56 13.03 7.28
N TYR A 49 -35.89 14.30 7.55
CA TYR A 49 -34.92 15.26 8.09
C TYR A 49 -34.36 14.82 9.45
N SER A 50 -35.19 14.14 10.26
CA SER A 50 -34.75 13.63 11.56
C SER A 50 -33.81 12.44 11.41
N THR A 51 -34.03 11.59 10.40
CA THR A 51 -33.13 10.48 10.04
C THR A 51 -31.77 11.00 9.59
N ALA A 52 -31.75 12.00 8.70
CA ALA A 52 -30.50 12.63 8.26
C ALA A 52 -29.67 13.16 9.43
N ARG A 53 -30.33 13.80 10.41
CA ARG A 53 -29.67 14.24 11.64
C ARG A 53 -29.11 13.08 12.45
N GLN A 54 -29.88 12.02 12.68
CA GLN A 54 -29.41 10.89 13.50
C GLN A 54 -28.16 10.26 12.91
N LEU A 55 -28.12 10.11 11.58
CA LEU A 55 -26.94 9.65 10.85
C LEU A 55 -25.75 10.61 10.99
N ASN A 56 -25.97 11.92 10.91
CA ASN A 56 -24.92 12.92 11.15
C ASN A 56 -24.37 12.86 12.58
N VAL A 57 -25.24 12.67 13.58
CA VAL A 57 -24.83 12.52 14.98
C VAL A 57 -24.01 11.25 15.16
N PHE A 58 -24.45 10.14 14.56
CA PHE A 58 -23.68 8.89 14.58
C PHE A 58 -22.30 9.07 13.93
N ALA A 59 -22.23 9.72 12.76
CA ALA A 59 -20.97 10.02 12.09
C ALA A 59 -20.03 10.87 12.97
N LEU A 60 -20.56 11.86 13.69
CA LEU A 60 -19.79 12.70 14.61
C LEU A 60 -19.22 11.90 15.77
N ILE A 61 -19.99 10.96 16.33
CA ILE A 61 -19.51 10.09 17.42
C ILE A 61 -18.41 9.16 16.88
N ALA A 62 -18.65 8.52 15.73
CA ALA A 62 -17.71 7.60 15.09
C ALA A 62 -16.43 8.29 14.60
N TRP A 63 -16.47 9.60 14.35
CA TRP A 63 -15.31 10.37 13.90
C TRP A 63 -14.12 10.24 14.86
N PHE A 64 -14.36 10.31 16.17
CA PHE A 64 -13.29 10.26 17.19
C PHE A 64 -12.50 8.95 17.18
N PRO A 65 -13.12 7.75 17.31
CA PRO A 65 -12.38 6.51 17.23
C PRO A 65 -11.74 6.30 15.85
N THR A 66 -12.41 6.70 14.76
CA THR A 66 -11.87 6.56 13.40
C THR A 66 -10.61 7.39 13.19
N VAL A 67 -10.59 8.66 13.61
CA VAL A 67 -9.40 9.53 13.49
C VAL A 67 -8.29 9.08 14.45
N THR A 68 -8.65 8.67 15.66
CA THR A 68 -7.67 8.14 16.62
C THR A 68 -6.96 6.92 16.02
N MET A 69 -7.69 5.96 15.47
CA MET A 69 -7.07 4.81 14.80
C MET A 69 -6.32 5.21 13.54
N GLY A 70 -6.75 6.24 12.81
CA GLY A 70 -5.98 6.78 11.68
C GLY A 70 -4.61 7.31 12.10
N ILE A 71 -4.51 8.01 13.25
CA ILE A 71 -3.24 8.48 13.79
C ILE A 71 -2.39 7.30 14.28
N LEU A 72 -2.99 6.32 14.96
CA LEU A 72 -2.28 5.13 15.42
C LEU A 72 -1.75 4.29 14.26
N ASP A 73 -2.54 4.09 13.21
CA ASP A 73 -2.11 3.42 11.98
C ASP A 73 -0.99 4.22 11.28
N TRP A 74 -1.10 5.56 11.23
CA TRP A 74 -0.06 6.41 10.66
C TRP A 74 1.28 6.29 11.39
N ILE A 75 1.26 6.25 12.73
CA ILE A 75 2.45 6.07 13.55
C ILE A 75 3.01 4.65 13.42
N HIS A 76 2.14 3.64 13.54
CA HIS A 76 2.56 2.25 13.61
C HIS A 76 2.99 1.73 12.24
N PHE A 77 2.14 1.90 11.23
CA PHE A 77 2.46 1.46 9.89
C PHE A 77 3.41 2.48 9.25
N TYR A 78 3.02 3.72 9.07
CA TYR A 78 3.83 4.63 8.25
C TYR A 78 4.95 5.36 9.00
N GLY A 79 5.24 5.02 10.27
CA GLY A 79 6.33 5.61 11.04
C GLY A 79 6.19 7.12 11.24
N ALA A 80 4.97 7.66 11.18
CA ALA A 80 4.68 9.09 11.13
C ALA A 80 5.37 9.84 9.96
N ALA A 81 5.62 9.13 8.85
CA ALA A 81 6.23 9.72 7.66
C ALA A 81 5.38 10.85 7.07
N ASN A 82 6.06 11.84 6.50
CA ASN A 82 5.43 13.01 5.90
C ASN A 82 4.87 12.70 4.51
N ILE A 83 3.74 11.99 4.48
CA ILE A 83 3.06 11.53 3.26
C ILE A 83 1.95 12.52 2.90
N PRO A 84 2.01 13.19 1.73
CA PRO A 84 1.04 14.22 1.34
C PRO A 84 -0.42 13.76 1.42
N GLU A 85 -0.70 12.54 0.98
CA GLU A 85 -2.05 11.95 0.99
C GLU A 85 -2.61 11.85 2.41
N ILE A 86 -1.78 11.45 3.40
CA ILE A 86 -2.19 11.37 4.81
C ILE A 86 -2.41 12.77 5.39
N MET A 87 -1.57 13.75 5.02
CA MET A 87 -1.75 15.14 5.43
C MET A 87 -3.06 15.72 4.90
N TYR A 88 -3.35 15.57 3.61
CA TYR A 88 -4.58 16.08 3.01
C TYR A 88 -5.82 15.41 3.59
N LYS A 89 -5.77 14.10 3.89
CA LYS A 89 -6.83 13.40 4.61
C LYS A 89 -7.03 13.95 6.03
N SER A 90 -5.94 14.27 6.72
CA SER A 90 -6.00 14.84 8.09
C SER A 90 -6.65 16.22 8.09
N ILE A 91 -6.32 17.07 7.12
CA ILE A 91 -6.99 18.37 6.92
C ILE A 91 -8.47 18.15 6.61
N GLY A 92 -8.79 17.26 5.67
CA GLY A 92 -10.16 16.92 5.33
C GLY A 92 -10.97 16.40 6.53
N ALA A 93 -10.37 15.57 7.38
CA ALA A 93 -11.01 15.08 8.60
C ALA A 93 -11.32 16.21 9.60
N GLY A 94 -10.42 17.19 9.74
CA GLY A 94 -10.65 18.40 10.54
C GLY A 94 -11.80 19.26 9.99
N VAL A 95 -11.83 19.47 8.67
CA VAL A 95 -12.93 20.18 8.00
C VAL A 95 -14.26 19.45 8.20
N LEU A 96 -14.27 18.12 8.04
CA LEU A 96 -15.46 17.29 8.24
C LEU A 96 -16.00 17.42 9.67
N LEU A 97 -15.12 17.43 10.69
CA LEU A 97 -15.52 17.61 12.09
C LEU A 97 -16.29 18.93 12.28
N ILE A 98 -15.76 20.02 11.74
CA ILE A 98 -16.40 21.35 11.82
C ILE A 98 -17.80 21.31 11.20
N ILE A 99 -17.93 20.71 10.01
CA ILE A 99 -19.22 20.59 9.31
C ILE A 99 -20.22 19.75 10.11
N LEU A 100 -19.79 18.59 10.63
CA LEU A 100 -20.64 17.70 11.41
C LEU A 100 -21.15 18.39 12.69
N VAL A 101 -20.27 19.08 13.41
CA VAL A 101 -20.63 19.86 14.61
C VAL A 101 -21.58 21.00 14.26
N ALA A 102 -21.29 21.75 13.19
CA ALA A 102 -22.16 22.84 12.73
C ALA A 102 -23.58 22.34 12.42
N ASN A 103 -23.71 21.20 11.73
CA ASN A 103 -25.00 20.57 11.46
C ASN A 103 -25.77 20.22 12.74
N VAL A 104 -25.09 19.65 13.75
CA VAL A 104 -25.73 19.30 15.04
C VAL A 104 -26.18 20.54 15.80
N VAL A 105 -25.35 21.58 15.88
CA VAL A 105 -25.64 22.81 16.62
C VAL A 105 -26.76 23.60 15.97
N LEU A 106 -26.74 23.72 14.64
CA LEU A 106 -27.74 24.51 13.91
C LEU A 106 -29.11 23.84 13.89
N PHE A 107 -29.20 22.51 14.00
CA PHE A 107 -30.50 21.82 13.94
C PHE A 107 -31.50 22.27 15.02
N LYS A 108 -31.04 22.79 16.16
CA LYS A 108 -31.91 23.36 17.20
C LYS A 108 -32.28 24.83 16.96
N LYS A 109 -31.55 25.51 16.07
CA LYS A 109 -31.59 26.97 15.87
C LYS A 109 -32.30 27.39 14.58
N ILE A 110 -32.30 26.53 13.56
CA ILE A 110 -32.88 26.82 12.25
C ILE A 110 -33.89 25.74 11.85
N ASP A 111 -34.77 26.08 10.92
CA ASP A 111 -35.75 25.14 10.39
C ASP A 111 -35.09 23.90 9.76
N LYS A 112 -35.71 22.74 9.95
CA LYS A 112 -35.18 21.44 9.50
C LYS A 112 -35.03 21.34 7.99
N GLY A 113 -35.87 22.06 7.23
CA GLY A 113 -35.82 22.11 5.76
C GLY A 113 -34.96 23.25 5.22
N SER A 114 -34.23 23.97 6.08
CA SER A 114 -33.41 25.12 5.69
C SER A 114 -32.35 24.75 4.64
N LYS A 115 -32.17 25.62 3.64
CA LYS A 115 -31.10 25.48 2.63
C LYS A 115 -29.69 25.45 3.25
N ILE A 116 -29.51 25.98 4.47
CA ILE A 116 -28.24 25.92 5.19
C ILE A 116 -27.87 24.46 5.50
N HIS A 117 -28.83 23.65 5.96
CA HIS A 117 -28.59 22.22 6.20
C HIS A 117 -28.25 21.49 4.89
N LEU A 118 -28.93 21.82 3.80
CA LEU A 118 -28.60 21.27 2.48
C LEU A 118 -27.13 21.53 2.11
N VAL A 119 -26.68 22.77 2.26
CA VAL A 119 -25.28 23.16 1.98
C VAL A 119 -24.31 22.38 2.88
N LEU A 120 -24.61 22.24 4.17
CA LEU A 120 -23.74 21.50 5.09
C LEU A 120 -23.68 20.00 4.79
N TYR A 121 -24.79 19.36 4.45
CA TYR A 121 -24.78 17.95 4.04
C TYR A 121 -24.05 17.73 2.72
N LEU A 122 -24.21 18.63 1.75
CA LEU A 122 -23.46 18.59 0.50
C LEU A 122 -21.96 18.79 0.74
N ALA A 123 -21.59 19.77 1.55
CA ALA A 123 -20.20 20.01 1.92
C ALA A 123 -19.58 18.80 2.64
N ALA A 124 -20.32 18.17 3.56
CA ALA A 124 -19.88 16.94 4.22
C ALA A 124 -19.68 15.80 3.21
N GLY A 125 -20.63 15.61 2.29
CA GLY A 125 -20.57 14.62 1.22
C GLY A 125 -19.35 14.80 0.30
N LEU A 126 -19.10 16.04 -0.14
CA LEU A 126 -17.92 16.38 -0.95
C LEU A 126 -16.62 16.18 -0.17
N THR A 127 -16.61 16.51 1.13
CA THR A 127 -15.45 16.32 1.99
C THR A 127 -15.11 14.83 2.15
N VAL A 128 -16.10 13.96 2.41
CA VAL A 128 -15.84 12.51 2.50
C VAL A 128 -15.46 11.90 1.15
N ALA A 129 -15.98 12.41 0.03
CA ALA A 129 -15.56 12.00 -1.30
C ALA A 129 -14.08 12.37 -1.54
N PHE A 130 -13.67 13.59 -1.19
CA PHE A 130 -12.28 14.02 -1.27
C PHE A 130 -11.35 13.16 -0.39
N ILE A 131 -11.72 12.94 0.88
CA ILE A 131 -10.94 12.08 1.79
C ILE A 131 -10.83 10.65 1.23
N GLY A 132 -11.93 10.12 0.66
CA GLY A 132 -11.97 8.81 0.02
C GLY A 132 -11.05 8.73 -1.19
N LEU A 133 -11.04 9.75 -2.06
CA LEU A 133 -10.12 9.83 -3.21
C LEU A 133 -8.66 9.86 -2.78
N MET A 134 -8.32 10.63 -1.74
CA MET A 134 -6.96 10.65 -1.20
C MET A 134 -6.58 9.32 -0.56
N GLY A 135 -7.54 8.64 0.10
CA GLY A 135 -7.35 7.27 0.59
C GLY A 135 -7.12 6.27 -0.55
N GLY A 136 -7.87 6.39 -1.64
CA GLY A 136 -7.66 5.59 -2.85
C GLY A 136 -6.30 5.86 -3.49
N ASN A 137 -5.84 7.11 -3.57
CA ASN A 137 -4.51 7.43 -4.09
C ASN A 137 -3.39 6.89 -3.20
N LEU A 138 -3.59 6.85 -1.87
CA LEU A 138 -2.62 6.24 -0.97
C LEU A 138 -2.42 4.74 -1.26
N VAL A 139 -3.49 4.02 -1.61
CA VAL A 139 -3.46 2.56 -1.85
C VAL A 139 -3.18 2.21 -3.33
N TYR A 140 -3.69 3.02 -4.26
CA TYR A 140 -3.75 2.73 -5.70
C TYR A 140 -3.07 3.79 -6.58
N GLY A 141 -2.62 4.91 -6.02
CA GLY A 141 -2.03 6.04 -6.75
C GLY A 141 -0.67 5.73 -7.37
N SER A 142 -0.10 4.58 -7.02
CA SER A 142 1.10 4.02 -7.64
C SER A 142 0.72 3.07 -8.78
N LYS A 143 -0.13 3.53 -9.70
CA LYS A 143 -0.12 2.95 -11.04
C LYS A 143 1.02 3.64 -11.78
N PRO A 144 2.08 2.93 -12.22
CA PRO A 144 2.82 3.40 -13.37
C PRO A 144 1.78 3.71 -14.45
N ALA A 145 1.94 4.84 -15.17
CA ALA A 145 1.19 5.01 -16.40
C ALA A 145 1.27 3.68 -17.15
N THR A 146 0.12 3.14 -17.55
CA THR A 146 0.07 1.99 -18.46
C THR A 146 0.82 2.46 -19.70
N VAL A 147 2.12 2.19 -19.76
CA VAL A 147 2.80 2.09 -21.03
C VAL A 147 2.14 0.86 -21.60
N ALA A 148 1.08 1.08 -22.40
CA ALA A 148 0.55 0.02 -23.24
C ALA A 148 1.78 -0.60 -23.88
N ALA A 149 2.07 -1.85 -23.51
CA ALA A 149 3.22 -2.55 -24.02
C ALA A 149 3.11 -2.41 -25.54
N ALA A 150 4.07 -1.70 -26.15
CA ALA A 150 4.25 -1.81 -27.58
C ALA A 150 4.31 -3.32 -27.84
N PRO A 151 3.53 -3.85 -28.81
CA PRO A 151 3.59 -5.27 -29.11
C PRO A 151 5.06 -5.60 -29.27
N ILE A 152 5.58 -6.53 -28.45
CA ILE A 152 6.95 -7.01 -28.58
C ILE A 152 6.96 -7.71 -29.93
N THR A 153 7.28 -6.95 -30.98
CA THR A 153 7.61 -7.50 -32.27
C THR A 153 8.80 -8.40 -32.03
N LYS A 154 8.68 -9.62 -32.55
CA LYS A 154 9.57 -10.76 -32.34
C LYS A 154 10.96 -10.56 -32.97
N ALA A 155 11.63 -9.44 -32.69
CA ALA A 155 12.92 -9.08 -33.26
C ALA A 155 13.73 -8.20 -32.30
N ALA A 156 14.31 -8.84 -31.27
CA ALA A 156 15.66 -8.59 -30.72
C ALA A 156 15.81 -9.29 -29.36
N VAL A 157 15.68 -10.63 -29.31
CA VAL A 157 16.23 -11.41 -28.19
C VAL A 157 17.56 -11.96 -28.65
N VAL A 158 18.62 -11.19 -28.47
CA VAL A 158 19.99 -11.72 -28.43
C VAL A 158 20.71 -11.02 -27.29
N ALA A 159 20.52 -11.54 -26.08
CA ALA A 159 21.40 -11.27 -24.95
C ALA A 159 21.39 -12.49 -24.04
N ASN A 160 22.16 -13.52 -24.42
CA ASN A 160 22.47 -14.65 -23.54
C ASN A 160 23.59 -14.32 -22.54
N ASP A 161 24.07 -13.08 -22.53
CA ASP A 161 25.13 -12.65 -21.63
C ASP A 161 24.59 -12.44 -20.23
N THR A 162 25.24 -13.08 -19.26
CA THR A 162 24.94 -12.88 -17.85
C THR A 162 25.49 -11.53 -17.40
N LYS A 163 24.62 -10.66 -16.91
CA LYS A 163 24.98 -9.35 -16.34
C LYS A 163 24.97 -9.41 -14.82
N GLN A 164 25.77 -8.57 -14.18
CA GLN A 164 25.87 -8.51 -12.72
C GLN A 164 26.09 -7.07 -12.24
N VAL A 165 25.57 -6.76 -11.06
CA VAL A 165 25.94 -5.57 -10.28
C VAL A 165 26.25 -5.98 -8.84
N THR A 166 27.26 -5.33 -8.25
CA THR A 166 27.58 -5.46 -6.82
C THR A 166 27.53 -4.09 -6.17
N VAL A 167 26.73 -3.94 -5.10
CA VAL A 167 26.58 -2.69 -4.36
C VAL A 167 26.45 -3.00 -2.86
N ASP A 168 27.30 -2.37 -2.03
CA ASP A 168 27.33 -2.55 -0.57
C ASP A 168 27.28 -4.02 -0.09
N GLY A 169 27.93 -4.92 -0.84
CA GLY A 169 27.99 -6.35 -0.55
C GLY A 169 26.82 -7.18 -1.07
N PHE A 170 25.78 -6.56 -1.63
CA PHE A 170 24.76 -7.26 -2.40
C PHE A 170 25.24 -7.52 -3.81
N THR A 171 25.00 -8.73 -4.29
CA THR A 171 25.24 -9.12 -5.68
C THR A 171 23.93 -9.48 -6.33
N LEU A 172 23.57 -8.80 -7.42
CA LEU A 172 22.48 -9.18 -8.30
C LEU A 172 23.06 -9.63 -9.64
N THR A 173 22.62 -10.79 -10.10
CA THR A 173 22.95 -11.34 -11.42
C THR A 173 21.67 -11.56 -12.20
N TRP A 174 21.67 -11.26 -13.50
CA TRP A 174 20.52 -11.51 -14.37
C TRP A 174 20.92 -11.91 -15.78
N GLN A 175 20.10 -12.75 -16.39
CA GLN A 175 20.25 -13.22 -17.76
C GLN A 175 18.88 -13.27 -18.43
N VAL A 176 18.72 -12.55 -19.53
CA VAL A 176 17.47 -12.54 -20.30
C VAL A 176 17.38 -13.82 -21.14
N GLN A 177 16.27 -14.53 -21.03
CA GLN A 177 16.01 -15.81 -21.69
C GLN A 177 14.66 -15.75 -22.40
N GLY A 178 14.63 -15.23 -23.62
CA GLY A 178 13.38 -15.05 -24.37
C GLY A 178 12.44 -14.06 -23.67
N PRO A 179 11.20 -14.46 -23.31
CA PRO A 179 10.25 -13.61 -22.60
C PRO A 179 10.52 -13.53 -21.08
N ASN A 180 11.50 -14.29 -20.57
CA ASN A 180 11.79 -14.42 -19.15
C ASN A 180 13.18 -13.85 -18.81
N VAL A 181 13.43 -13.70 -17.52
CA VAL A 181 14.76 -13.42 -16.96
C VAL A 181 15.05 -14.42 -15.86
N HIS A 182 16.24 -15.01 -15.90
CA HIS A 182 16.80 -15.78 -14.80
C HIS A 182 17.66 -14.87 -13.94
N MET A 183 17.45 -14.86 -12.64
CA MET A 183 18.08 -13.92 -11.71
C MET A 183 18.61 -14.63 -10.47
N SER A 184 19.61 -14.00 -9.83
CA SER A 184 20.01 -14.35 -8.48
C SER A 184 20.36 -13.12 -7.65
N VAL A 185 20.06 -13.16 -6.36
CA VAL A 185 20.53 -12.17 -5.38
C VAL A 185 21.32 -12.87 -4.28
N ALA A 186 22.45 -12.31 -3.88
CA ALA A 186 23.29 -12.83 -2.80
C ALA A 186 23.75 -11.73 -1.84
N TYR A 187 23.82 -12.06 -0.55
CA TYR A 187 24.38 -11.19 0.48
C TYR A 187 24.97 -12.01 1.63
N LYS A 188 25.97 -11.44 2.34
CA LYS A 188 26.59 -12.05 3.52
C LYS A 188 25.67 -11.94 4.75
N THR A 189 24.71 -12.86 4.83
CA THR A 189 23.80 -13.05 5.95
C THR A 189 23.40 -14.53 6.04
N THR A 190 22.94 -14.97 7.21
CA THR A 190 22.19 -16.24 7.34
C THR A 190 20.68 -16.01 7.35
N GLY A 191 20.23 -14.76 7.37
CA GLY A 191 18.82 -14.37 7.34
C GLY A 191 18.22 -14.38 5.93
N TRP A 192 17.17 -13.57 5.76
CA TRP A 192 16.57 -13.33 4.46
C TRP A 192 17.35 -12.27 3.65
N VAL A 193 17.23 -12.34 2.32
CA VAL A 193 17.75 -11.37 1.35
C VAL A 193 16.62 -10.99 0.39
N GLY A 194 16.53 -9.72 0.03
CA GLY A 194 15.53 -9.22 -0.90
C GLY A 194 16.10 -8.26 -1.92
N VAL A 195 15.49 -8.28 -3.12
CA VAL A 195 15.74 -7.33 -4.20
C VAL A 195 14.40 -6.77 -4.68
N GLY A 196 14.32 -5.47 -4.92
CA GLY A 196 13.14 -4.81 -5.47
C GLY A 196 13.46 -4.05 -6.75
N PHE A 197 12.56 -4.17 -7.74
CA PHE A 197 12.66 -3.53 -9.04
C PHE A 197 11.64 -2.40 -9.18
N GLY A 198 12.13 -1.23 -9.57
CA GLY A 198 11.33 -0.01 -9.48
C GLY A 198 11.33 0.51 -8.05
N LYS A 199 11.27 1.83 -7.92
CA LYS A 199 11.01 2.49 -6.64
C LYS A 199 10.38 3.84 -6.90
N GLN A 200 9.23 4.10 -6.28
CA GLN A 200 8.76 5.43 -5.92
C GLN A 200 8.91 5.52 -4.40
N PRO A 201 9.14 6.69 -3.80
CA PRO A 201 9.94 6.87 -2.57
C PRO A 201 9.95 5.67 -1.60
N VAL A 202 11.15 5.18 -1.28
CA VAL A 202 11.39 3.98 -0.46
C VAL A 202 11.12 2.68 -1.23
N MET A 203 10.08 1.92 -0.87
CA MET A 203 9.71 0.62 -1.48
C MET A 203 8.42 0.73 -2.29
N ASN A 204 7.78 1.90 -2.29
CA ASN A 204 6.45 2.06 -2.86
C ASN A 204 6.44 1.77 -4.37
N GLY A 205 5.59 0.83 -4.80
CA GLY A 205 5.51 0.38 -6.20
C GLY A 205 6.72 -0.41 -6.68
N ALA A 206 7.56 -0.92 -5.77
CA ALA A 206 8.62 -1.85 -6.11
C ALA A 206 8.05 -3.26 -6.29
N HIS A 207 8.49 -3.96 -7.34
CA HIS A 207 8.30 -5.39 -7.51
C HIS A 207 9.42 -6.11 -6.74
N ILE A 208 9.09 -6.77 -5.63
CA ILE A 208 10.03 -7.24 -4.63
C ILE A 208 10.08 -8.76 -4.63
N ILE A 209 11.28 -9.30 -4.81
CA ILE A 209 11.56 -10.71 -4.57
C ILE A 209 12.34 -10.83 -3.27
N ILE A 210 11.77 -11.53 -2.29
CA ILE A 210 12.34 -11.72 -0.95
C ILE A 210 12.37 -13.19 -0.58
N GLY A 211 13.43 -13.64 0.09
CA GLY A 211 13.50 -15.02 0.54
C GLY A 211 14.61 -15.32 1.53
N TYR A 212 14.60 -16.55 2.03
CA TYR A 212 15.64 -17.10 2.88
C TYR A 212 15.87 -18.58 2.56
N VAL A 213 16.95 -19.14 3.09
CA VAL A 213 17.24 -20.58 3.02
C VAL A 213 17.06 -21.19 4.40
N ASN A 214 16.26 -22.26 4.47
CA ASN A 214 16.01 -23.03 5.69
C ASN A 214 16.15 -24.52 5.40
N HIS A 215 17.00 -25.22 6.17
CA HIS A 215 17.33 -26.64 5.96
C HIS A 215 17.65 -26.99 4.49
N GLY A 216 18.44 -26.15 3.81
CA GLY A 216 18.84 -26.35 2.42
C GLY A 216 17.75 -26.08 1.37
N LYS A 217 16.56 -25.63 1.78
CA LYS A 217 15.46 -25.25 0.88
C LYS A 217 15.28 -23.74 0.87
N ALA A 218 15.15 -23.17 -0.32
CA ALA A 218 14.80 -21.77 -0.47
C ALA A 218 13.30 -21.56 -0.28
N VAL A 219 12.95 -20.53 0.48
CA VAL A 219 11.60 -19.97 0.56
C VAL A 219 11.69 -18.59 -0.07
N VAL A 220 11.05 -18.41 -1.23
CA VAL A 220 11.07 -17.15 -1.99
C VAL A 220 9.64 -16.73 -2.27
N GLN A 221 9.38 -15.44 -2.13
CA GLN A 221 8.07 -14.83 -2.31
C GLN A 221 8.18 -13.64 -3.25
N ASP A 222 7.14 -13.50 -4.06
CA ASP A 222 6.88 -12.39 -4.96
C ASP A 222 5.95 -11.41 -4.25
N ASP A 223 6.42 -10.19 -4.06
CA ASP A 223 5.81 -9.16 -3.23
C ASP A 223 5.70 -7.84 -3.99
N VAL A 224 4.71 -7.05 -3.60
CA VAL A 224 4.59 -5.65 -4.01
C VAL A 224 4.86 -4.74 -2.83
N GLY A 225 5.65 -3.69 -3.06
CA GLY A 225 5.92 -2.65 -2.08
C GLY A 225 4.82 -1.59 -1.99
N GLU A 226 4.42 -1.24 -0.78
CA GLU A 226 3.43 -0.19 -0.46
C GLU A 226 3.99 0.71 0.65
N GLY A 227 4.48 1.90 0.27
CA GLY A 227 5.18 2.79 1.19
C GLY A 227 6.47 2.19 1.77
N HIS A 228 6.44 1.88 3.07
CA HIS A 228 7.52 1.23 3.83
C HIS A 228 7.27 -0.28 4.05
N TYR A 229 6.19 -0.82 3.49
CA TYR A 229 5.79 -2.22 3.62
C TYR A 229 5.92 -2.95 2.29
N HIS A 230 5.83 -4.26 2.39
CA HIS A 230 5.59 -5.13 1.25
C HIS A 230 4.63 -6.24 1.66
N ALA A 231 3.94 -6.81 0.69
CA ALA A 231 3.08 -7.96 0.91
C ALA A 231 3.03 -8.83 -0.34
N ALA A 232 2.80 -10.13 -0.10
CA ALA A 232 2.70 -11.12 -1.17
C ALA A 232 1.65 -10.72 -2.20
N GLU A 233 1.99 -10.86 -3.49
CA GLU A 233 1.09 -10.46 -4.57
C GLU A 233 -0.29 -11.14 -4.52
N ASN A 234 -0.35 -12.39 -4.05
CA ASN A 234 -1.59 -13.16 -3.95
C ASN A 234 -2.62 -12.51 -3.01
N GLN A 235 -2.18 -11.71 -2.03
CA GLN A 235 -3.05 -10.96 -1.14
C GLN A 235 -3.75 -9.80 -1.87
N PHE A 236 -3.26 -9.41 -3.05
CA PHE A 236 -3.85 -8.39 -3.93
C PHE A 236 -4.51 -8.96 -5.18
N GLY A 237 -4.69 -10.30 -5.25
CA GLY A 237 -5.23 -10.97 -6.43
C GLY A 237 -4.21 -11.14 -7.57
N GLY A 238 -2.92 -10.88 -7.31
CA GLY A 238 -1.83 -11.22 -8.20
C GLY A 238 -1.51 -12.72 -8.17
N LYS A 239 -0.68 -13.18 -9.10
CA LYS A 239 -0.26 -14.58 -9.21
C LYS A 239 1.25 -14.62 -9.11
N ASN A 240 1.79 -15.32 -8.10
CA ASN A 240 3.22 -15.60 -8.02
C ASN A 240 3.70 -16.19 -9.37
N THR A 241 4.58 -15.46 -10.04
CA THR A 241 5.07 -15.81 -11.39
C THR A 241 6.45 -16.46 -11.36
N LEU A 242 7.03 -16.67 -10.17
CA LEU A 242 8.36 -17.23 -10.00
C LEU A 242 8.40 -18.72 -10.34
N THR A 243 9.36 -19.11 -11.16
CA THR A 243 9.71 -20.51 -11.46
C THR A 243 11.18 -20.77 -11.15
N ASP A 244 11.61 -22.04 -11.21
CA ASP A 244 13.01 -22.45 -11.01
C ASP A 244 13.64 -21.92 -9.71
N VAL A 245 12.82 -21.81 -8.67
CA VAL A 245 13.23 -21.26 -7.38
C VAL A 245 14.23 -22.19 -6.70
N SER A 246 15.38 -21.64 -6.36
CA SER A 246 16.41 -22.33 -5.58
C SER A 246 17.19 -21.35 -4.71
N GLY A 247 18.06 -21.87 -3.86
CA GLY A 247 18.90 -21.04 -3.01
C GLY A 247 19.86 -21.85 -2.18
N SER A 248 20.89 -21.17 -1.69
CA SER A 248 21.95 -21.77 -0.90
C SER A 248 22.34 -20.88 0.27
N LEU A 249 22.74 -21.50 1.37
CA LEU A 249 23.40 -20.84 2.49
C LEU A 249 24.75 -21.51 2.68
N VAL A 250 25.80 -20.89 2.16
CA VAL A 250 27.17 -21.43 2.19
C VAL A 250 28.09 -20.36 2.75
N ASN A 251 28.91 -20.70 3.74
CA ASN A 251 29.87 -19.78 4.36
C ASN A 251 29.25 -18.45 4.85
N GLY A 252 28.02 -18.51 5.36
CA GLY A 252 27.29 -17.33 5.84
C GLY A 252 26.82 -16.38 4.75
N VAL A 253 26.74 -16.84 3.50
CA VAL A 253 26.15 -16.12 2.37
C VAL A 253 24.85 -16.80 1.96
N THR A 254 23.74 -16.07 2.04
CA THR A 254 22.46 -16.48 1.47
C THR A 254 22.41 -16.02 0.02
N LYS A 255 22.19 -16.97 -0.90
CA LYS A 255 21.92 -16.74 -2.32
C LYS A 255 20.56 -17.31 -2.66
N LEU A 256 19.76 -16.54 -3.39
CA LEU A 256 18.46 -16.97 -3.94
C LEU A 256 18.53 -16.87 -5.46
N GLU A 257 17.90 -17.81 -6.16
CA GLU A 257 17.83 -17.86 -7.62
C GLU A 257 16.41 -18.18 -8.05
N TRP A 258 15.94 -17.54 -9.12
CA TRP A 258 14.60 -17.73 -9.67
C TRP A 258 14.56 -17.31 -11.14
N THR A 259 13.49 -17.72 -11.81
CA THR A 259 13.12 -17.24 -13.14
C THR A 259 11.77 -16.54 -13.05
N MET A 260 11.60 -15.43 -13.77
CA MET A 260 10.31 -14.73 -13.87
C MET A 260 10.09 -14.13 -15.26
N PRO A 261 8.85 -13.89 -15.68
CA PRO A 261 8.56 -13.15 -16.91
C PRO A 261 9.12 -11.72 -16.85
N LEU A 262 9.58 -11.19 -17.99
CA LEU A 262 9.93 -9.76 -18.12
C LEU A 262 8.70 -8.85 -17.91
N ASN A 263 7.51 -9.38 -18.19
CA ASN A 263 6.22 -8.78 -17.92
C ASN A 263 5.35 -9.83 -17.22
N THR A 264 5.11 -9.65 -15.93
CA THR A 264 4.30 -10.57 -15.10
C THR A 264 2.81 -10.49 -15.44
N GLY A 265 2.37 -9.41 -16.11
CA GLY A 265 0.97 -9.09 -16.34
C GLY A 265 0.27 -8.48 -15.12
N ASN A 266 0.95 -8.37 -13.98
CA ASN A 266 0.44 -7.66 -12.82
C ASN A 266 0.61 -6.14 -13.03
N PRO A 267 -0.47 -5.35 -12.98
CA PRO A 267 -0.39 -3.89 -13.17
C PRO A 267 0.37 -3.14 -12.05
N LYS A 268 0.68 -3.81 -10.93
CA LYS A 268 1.48 -3.25 -9.85
C LYS A 268 2.99 -3.48 -10.03
N ASP A 269 3.39 -4.41 -10.88
CA ASP A 269 4.79 -4.69 -11.15
C ASP A 269 5.32 -3.77 -12.25
N ILE A 270 6.62 -3.56 -12.22
CA ILE A 270 7.28 -2.91 -13.35
C ILE A 270 7.53 -3.92 -14.46
N VAL A 271 7.41 -3.47 -15.72
CA VAL A 271 7.87 -4.26 -16.87
C VAL A 271 9.38 -4.06 -17.01
N LEU A 272 10.13 -5.16 -16.99
CA LEU A 272 11.57 -5.14 -17.21
C LEU A 272 11.87 -5.16 -18.71
N VAL A 273 12.40 -4.06 -19.22
CA VAL A 273 12.72 -3.91 -20.65
C VAL A 273 14.25 -3.91 -20.84
N PRO A 274 14.81 -4.87 -21.59
CA PRO A 274 16.23 -4.87 -21.90
C PRO A 274 16.71 -3.54 -22.51
N GLY A 275 17.83 -3.03 -22.03
CA GLY A 275 18.42 -1.75 -22.38
C GLY A 275 17.90 -0.55 -21.59
N GLN A 276 16.84 -0.69 -20.77
CA GLN A 276 16.27 0.42 -20.01
C GLN A 276 16.87 0.54 -18.61
N ALA A 277 16.94 1.79 -18.12
CA ALA A 277 17.43 2.07 -16.78
C ALA A 277 16.37 1.74 -15.73
N VAL A 278 16.71 0.88 -14.77
CA VAL A 278 15.83 0.45 -13.67
C VAL A 278 16.48 0.80 -12.34
N SER A 279 15.70 1.37 -11.42
CA SER A 279 16.13 1.51 -10.02
C SER A 279 15.98 0.18 -9.32
N VAL A 280 17.01 -0.24 -8.61
CA VAL A 280 17.02 -1.50 -7.85
C VAL A 280 17.29 -1.18 -6.39
N ILE A 281 16.48 -1.76 -5.50
CA ILE A 281 16.67 -1.68 -4.05
C ILE A 281 17.05 -3.06 -3.52
N PHE A 282 17.85 -3.07 -2.47
CA PHE A 282 18.31 -4.29 -1.80
C PHE A 282 18.06 -4.16 -0.31
N ALA A 283 17.72 -5.27 0.34
CA ALA A 283 17.62 -5.34 1.79
C ALA A 283 17.99 -6.74 2.28
N HIS A 284 18.42 -6.81 3.54
CA HIS A 284 18.66 -8.09 4.20
C HIS A 284 18.09 -8.08 5.63
N GLY A 285 17.71 -9.26 6.09
CA GLY A 285 17.28 -9.50 7.46
C GLY A 285 18.44 -9.58 8.43
N ALA A 286 18.10 -9.57 9.72
CA ALA A 286 19.02 -9.98 10.77
C ALA A 286 19.48 -11.44 10.56
N MET A 287 20.62 -11.79 11.15
CA MET A 287 21.12 -13.16 11.14
C MET A 287 20.04 -14.12 11.64
N ASP A 288 19.91 -15.26 10.95
CA ASP A 288 18.95 -16.33 11.22
C ASP A 288 17.47 -15.95 11.16
N ALA A 289 17.12 -14.75 10.67
CA ALA A 289 15.73 -14.39 10.43
C ALA A 289 15.12 -15.27 9.32
N LYS A 290 14.35 -16.29 9.71
CA LYS A 290 13.61 -17.21 8.80
C LYS A 290 12.15 -16.80 8.64
N ASN A 291 11.92 -15.53 8.38
CA ASN A 291 10.62 -14.96 8.10
C ASN A 291 10.77 -13.91 7.00
N LEU A 292 9.68 -13.60 6.31
CA LEU A 292 9.70 -12.66 5.18
C LEU A 292 9.27 -11.25 5.59
N THR A 293 8.80 -11.04 6.82
CA THR A 293 8.13 -9.79 7.24
C THR A 293 8.94 -8.95 8.22
N SER A 294 10.00 -9.50 8.81
CA SER A 294 10.84 -8.76 9.75
C SER A 294 11.52 -7.58 9.06
N TYR A 295 11.48 -6.42 9.71
CA TYR A 295 12.10 -5.21 9.20
C TYR A 295 13.61 -5.40 9.04
N HIS A 296 14.16 -5.02 7.88
CA HIS A 296 15.60 -5.09 7.62
C HIS A 296 16.41 -4.21 8.59
N GLY A 297 15.81 -3.15 9.15
CA GLY A 297 16.55 -2.19 9.97
C GLY A 297 17.03 -0.98 9.17
N PRO A 298 17.42 0.11 9.83
CA PRO A 298 17.66 1.41 9.18
C PRO A 298 18.93 1.50 8.33
N ARG A 299 19.79 0.47 8.35
CA ARG A 299 21.10 0.48 7.67
C ARG A 299 21.36 -0.76 6.80
N ASN A 300 20.44 -1.71 6.77
CA ASN A 300 20.61 -3.00 6.11
C ASN A 300 19.94 -3.02 4.73
N HIS A 301 20.04 -1.88 4.03
CA HIS A 301 19.45 -1.67 2.73
C HIS A 301 20.35 -0.79 1.87
N THR A 302 20.27 -0.94 0.56
CA THR A 302 20.92 -0.03 -0.38
C THR A 302 20.12 0.08 -1.67
N SER A 303 20.53 0.96 -2.57
CA SER A 303 19.93 1.04 -3.90
C SER A 303 20.93 1.48 -4.94
N THR A 304 20.74 1.01 -6.17
CA THR A 304 21.52 1.43 -7.33
C THR A 304 20.61 1.59 -8.55
N ARG A 305 21.16 2.08 -9.66
CA ARG A 305 20.52 2.07 -10.97
C ARG A 305 21.30 1.14 -11.88
N ILE A 306 20.60 0.24 -12.56
CA ILE A 306 21.17 -0.65 -13.57
C ILE A 306 20.60 -0.32 -14.93
N THR A 307 21.34 -0.67 -15.97
CA THR A 307 20.78 -0.85 -17.32
C THR A 307 20.44 -2.32 -17.46
N PHE A 308 19.16 -2.64 -17.32
CA PHE A 308 18.66 -4.02 -17.36
C PHE A 308 18.99 -4.65 -18.73
#